data_AF-A0A485KFG5-F1
#
_entry.id   AF-A0A485KFG5-F1
#
_cell.length_a   1.000
_cell.length_b   1.000
_cell.length_c   1.000
_cell.angle_alpha   90.00
_cell.angle_beta   90.00
_cell.angle_gamma   90.00
#
_symmetry.space_group_name_H-M   'P 1'
#
loop_
_entity.id
_entity.type
_entity.pdbx_description
1 polymer ?
#
loop_
_entity_poly.entity_id
_entity_poly.type
_entity_poly.pdbx_seq_one_letter_code
_entity_poly.pdbx_strand_id
1 'polypeptide(L)'
;MKGVQSIARTGRTVLCTIHQPSISIFELFDDLLLLQRGGFIAYFGELGKDSSKMLEYFHSIPGTEEIRPQYNPATYMLEVIGAGIGRDTKDYSIEYAKSELCKYNVDKALRLAEPSPDFVAFSTLNWTPMATSFQNQLKECVWKCAQTYWRSPQYNFVRLASFPLFAIVFGTTFLQLDRNTAAQIKSHIGLIYNSMDFIGIINLMTVLDITCLERAVFYRERMSNYYGPLPYSLSLFTSEVPYLVVAVSIFVVIEYFVVGWVSGYFVFFWVTFFLYTSICTFFGQWMCALCPNTKVANVAVGALSCIFNLFSGFLLPYPYMKSWFKWISYIVPSSYSLRALAVSQVGICENGRGNACHKIQGVKNYTKDVATWVQENFDFQPENRYYYMLVLIGMWFILQTCIYLTLKYVSHLKR
;
A
#
# COMPACT_ATOMS: atom_id res chain seq x y z
N MET A 1 2.79 34.56 3.63
CA MET A 1 1.85 35.13 4.63
C MET A 1 0.80 36.06 4.05
N LYS A 2 1.10 36.93 3.06
CA LYS A 2 0.06 37.75 2.40
C LYS A 2 -1.14 36.94 1.87
N GLY A 3 -0.90 35.74 1.32
CA GLY A 3 -1.99 34.84 0.91
C GLY A 3 -2.85 34.35 2.07
N VAL A 4 -2.25 34.03 3.22
CA VAL A 4 -2.96 33.62 4.44
C VAL A 4 -3.84 34.76 4.96
N GLN A 5 -3.30 35.99 4.99
CA GLN A 5 -4.09 37.18 5.31
C GLN A 5 -5.23 37.41 4.32
N SER A 6 -4.99 37.19 3.02
CA SER A 6 -6.06 37.29 2.01
C SER A 6 -7.19 36.31 2.28
N ILE A 7 -6.89 35.09 2.73
CA ILE A 7 -7.89 34.09 3.13
C ILE A 7 -8.63 34.56 4.37
N ALA A 8 -7.92 35.04 5.39
CA ALA A 8 -8.54 35.57 6.61
C ALA A 8 -9.53 36.72 6.31
N ARG A 9 -9.12 37.65 5.44
CA ARG A 9 -9.95 38.77 4.95
C ARG A 9 -11.21 38.35 4.20
N THR A 10 -11.32 37.10 3.73
CA THR A 10 -12.58 36.56 3.19
C THR A 10 -13.58 36.11 4.26
N GLY A 11 -13.31 36.38 5.54
CA GLY A 11 -14.16 35.99 6.66
C GLY A 11 -13.91 34.56 7.16
N ARG A 12 -12.73 33.99 6.87
CA ARG A 12 -12.36 32.63 7.28
C ARG A 12 -11.40 32.67 8.48
N THR A 13 -11.63 31.83 9.47
CA THR A 13 -10.69 31.65 10.58
C THR A 13 -9.45 30.90 10.11
N VAL A 14 -8.26 31.44 10.37
CA VAL A 14 -6.98 30.79 10.07
C VAL A 14 -6.24 30.56 11.38
N LEU A 15 -6.01 29.29 11.71
CA LEU A 15 -5.13 28.89 12.79
C LEU A 15 -3.86 28.28 12.17
N CYS A 16 -2.69 28.74 12.58
CA CYS A 16 -1.42 28.17 12.14
C CYS A 16 -0.38 28.19 13.25
N THR A 17 0.56 27.26 13.18
CA THR A 17 1.75 27.25 14.03
C THR A 17 2.92 27.78 13.22
N ILE A 18 3.75 28.63 13.85
CA ILE A 18 4.92 29.22 13.20
C ILE A 18 6.13 29.12 14.12
N HIS A 19 7.24 28.66 13.56
CA HIS A 19 8.50 28.57 14.28
C HIS A 19 9.34 29.82 14.00
N GLN A 20 9.57 30.64 15.02
CA GLN A 20 10.47 31.81 14.99
C GLN A 20 10.32 32.71 13.74
N PRO A 21 9.16 33.38 13.55
CA PRO A 21 8.97 34.28 12.42
C PRO A 21 9.87 35.52 12.48
N SER A 22 10.16 36.09 11.31
CA SER A 22 10.68 37.47 11.22
C SER A 22 9.65 38.48 11.73
N ILE A 23 10.10 39.66 12.17
CA ILE A 23 9.25 40.77 12.62
C ILE A 23 8.13 41.05 11.61
N SER A 24 8.50 41.20 10.33
CA SER A 24 7.56 41.51 9.25
C SER A 24 6.45 40.46 9.04
N ILE A 25 6.67 39.22 9.48
CA ILE A 25 5.68 38.15 9.44
C ILE A 25 4.87 38.12 10.73
N PHE A 26 5.53 38.34 11.87
CA PHE A 26 4.91 38.32 13.18
C PHE A 26 3.83 39.40 13.31
N GLU A 27 4.11 40.60 12.81
CA GLU A 27 3.17 41.73 12.76
C GLU A 27 1.97 41.50 11.81
N LEU A 28 1.92 40.39 11.08
CA LEU A 28 0.78 40.06 10.21
C LEU A 28 -0.32 39.28 10.93
N PHE A 29 -0.09 38.82 12.16
CA PHE A 29 -1.06 38.05 12.93
C PHE A 29 -1.95 38.98 13.76
N ASP A 30 -3.24 38.67 13.82
CA ASP A 30 -4.20 39.41 14.63
C ASP A 30 -4.06 39.00 16.11
N ASP A 31 -4.08 37.69 16.37
CA ASP A 31 -3.96 37.07 17.69
C ASP A 31 -2.77 36.12 17.76
N LEU A 32 -2.18 36.01 18.96
CA LEU A 32 -1.13 35.07 19.30
C LEU A 32 -1.61 34.14 20.41
N LEU A 33 -1.48 32.83 20.20
CA LEU A 33 -1.53 31.81 21.25
C LEU A 33 -0.11 31.28 21.48
N LEU A 34 0.49 31.66 22.60
CA LEU A 34 1.83 31.23 23.00
C LEU A 34 1.74 30.11 24.03
N LEU A 35 2.39 28.99 23.72
CA LEU A 35 2.43 27.81 24.59
C LEU A 35 3.84 27.60 25.16
N GLN A 36 3.90 27.29 26.45
CA GLN A 36 5.10 26.84 27.15
C GLN A 36 5.16 25.31 27.18
N ARG A 37 6.32 24.76 27.58
CA ARG A 37 6.55 23.31 27.68
C ARG A 37 5.45 22.65 28.51
N GLY A 38 4.90 21.55 27.99
CA GLY A 38 3.74 20.86 28.60
C GLY A 38 2.40 21.25 27.99
N GLY A 39 2.36 22.19 27.04
CA GLY A 39 1.13 22.63 26.38
C GLY A 39 0.34 23.65 27.19
N PHE A 40 0.98 24.25 28.20
CA PHE A 40 0.36 25.29 29.01
C PHE A 40 0.42 26.65 28.32
N ILE A 41 -0.60 27.47 28.51
CA ILE A 41 -0.72 28.78 27.86
C ILE A 41 0.12 29.80 28.64
N ALA A 42 1.06 30.46 27.96
CA ALA A 42 1.83 31.57 28.52
C ALA A 42 1.25 32.93 28.12
N TYR A 43 0.59 33.01 26.96
CA TYR A 43 -0.10 34.22 26.49
C TYR A 43 -1.18 33.83 25.48
N PHE A 44 -2.33 34.48 25.53
CA PHE A 44 -3.34 34.40 24.48
C PHE A 44 -4.04 35.75 24.31
N GLY A 45 -3.89 36.38 23.15
CA GLY A 45 -4.51 37.67 22.86
C GLY A 45 -3.98 38.34 21.62
N GLU A 46 -4.52 39.53 21.34
CA GLU A 46 -4.13 40.36 20.21
C GLU A 46 -2.68 40.82 20.32
N LEU A 47 -1.91 40.76 19.23
CA LEU A 47 -0.53 41.28 19.23
C LEU A 47 -0.50 42.80 19.41
N GLY A 48 -1.48 43.51 18.84
CA GLY A 48 -1.45 44.96 18.73
C GLY A 48 -0.48 45.45 17.65
N LYS A 49 -0.45 46.76 17.42
CA LYS A 49 0.48 47.36 16.45
C LYS A 49 1.90 47.30 17.02
N ASP A 50 2.87 46.84 16.23
CA ASP A 50 4.26 46.69 16.64
C ASP A 50 4.39 45.77 17.89
N SER A 51 3.51 44.75 17.96
CA SER A 51 3.41 43.79 19.06
C SER A 51 3.17 44.42 20.46
N SER A 52 2.64 45.64 20.54
CA SER A 52 2.57 46.41 21.79
C SER A 52 1.82 45.71 22.91
N LYS A 53 0.66 45.08 22.62
CA LYS A 53 -0.19 44.44 23.65
C LYS A 53 0.49 43.23 24.28
N MET A 54 1.23 42.46 23.47
CA MET A 54 2.02 41.34 23.96
C MET A 54 3.17 41.82 24.84
N LEU A 55 3.88 42.86 24.41
CA LEU A 55 4.98 43.45 25.17
C LEU A 55 4.50 44.06 26.50
N GLU A 56 3.39 44.79 26.50
CA GLU A 56 2.75 45.34 27.71
C GLU A 56 2.38 44.24 28.70
N TYR A 57 1.82 43.13 28.22
CA TYR A 57 1.50 41.98 29.07
C TYR A 57 2.75 41.42 29.75
N PHE A 58 3.82 41.12 29.00
CA PHE A 58 5.05 40.59 29.59
C PHE A 58 5.73 41.58 30.53
N HIS A 59 5.71 42.88 30.18
CA HIS A 59 6.24 43.94 31.04
C HIS A 59 5.46 44.09 32.35
N SER A 60 4.14 43.81 32.35
CA SER A 60 3.32 43.84 33.57
C SER A 60 3.66 42.75 34.59
N ILE A 61 4.37 41.70 34.17
CA ILE A 61 4.72 40.56 35.02
C ILE A 61 6.05 40.87 35.74
N PRO A 62 6.08 40.93 37.09
CA PRO A 62 7.30 41.21 37.83
C PRO A 62 8.39 40.17 37.56
N GLY A 63 9.61 40.67 37.30
CA GLY A 63 10.79 39.84 37.02
C GLY A 63 11.01 39.47 35.56
N THR A 64 10.18 39.98 34.64
CA THR A 64 10.37 39.80 33.19
C THR A 64 11.34 40.85 32.65
N GLU A 65 12.39 40.42 31.94
CA GLU A 65 13.32 41.35 31.28
C GLU A 65 12.62 42.12 30.15
N GLU A 66 12.88 43.41 30.02
CA GLU A 66 12.35 44.20 28.91
C GLU A 66 13.00 43.83 27.58
N ILE A 67 12.23 43.97 26.49
CA ILE A 67 12.73 43.78 25.15
C ILE A 67 13.79 44.83 24.81
N ARG A 68 14.90 44.38 24.19
CA ARG A 68 15.96 45.29 23.74
C ARG A 68 15.50 46.10 22.52
N PRO A 69 15.99 47.35 22.35
CA PRO A 69 15.72 48.11 21.14
C PRO A 69 16.13 47.33 19.89
N GLN A 70 15.29 47.38 18.84
CA GLN A 70 15.50 46.70 17.55
C GLN A 70 15.57 45.16 17.65
N TYR A 71 15.09 44.56 18.74
CA TYR A 71 15.01 43.11 18.87
C TYR A 71 13.70 42.55 18.30
N ASN A 72 13.72 41.32 17.82
CA ASN A 72 12.53 40.69 17.24
C ASN A 72 11.55 40.27 18.35
N PRO A 73 10.32 40.80 18.41
CA PRO A 73 9.34 40.42 19.44
C PRO A 73 9.03 38.92 19.45
N ALA A 74 9.04 38.27 18.28
CA ALA A 74 8.82 36.82 18.17
C ALA A 74 9.96 35.99 18.77
N THR A 75 11.20 36.50 18.70
CA THR A 75 12.36 35.86 19.34
C THR A 75 12.31 36.12 20.84
N TYR A 76 12.08 37.37 21.24
CA TYR A 76 11.92 37.78 22.64
C TYR A 76 10.90 36.92 23.39
N MET A 77 9.68 36.77 22.87
CA MET A 77 8.64 36.01 23.58
C MET A 77 9.04 34.55 23.83
N LEU A 78 9.81 33.93 22.91
CA LEU A 78 10.28 32.56 23.05
C LEU A 78 11.40 32.46 24.09
N GLU A 79 12.30 33.44 24.14
CA GLU A 79 13.37 33.51 25.15
C GLU A 79 12.80 33.74 26.55
N VAL A 80 11.81 34.63 26.67
CA VAL A 80 11.12 34.95 27.92
C VAL A 80 10.51 33.70 28.55
N ILE A 81 9.79 32.89 27.76
CA ILE A 81 9.16 31.64 28.25
C ILE A 81 10.15 30.46 28.36
N GLY A 82 11.44 30.69 28.11
CA GLY A 82 12.48 29.67 28.22
C GLY A 82 12.51 28.65 27.09
N ALA A 83 11.87 28.93 25.95
CA ALA A 83 11.90 28.04 24.79
C ALA A 83 13.31 27.99 24.18
N GLY A 84 13.97 26.83 24.30
CA GLY A 84 15.24 26.53 23.61
C GLY A 84 16.52 26.86 24.37
N ILE A 85 16.47 27.51 25.56
CA ILE A 85 17.69 28.00 26.24
C ILE A 85 17.96 27.28 27.58
N GLY A 86 17.04 26.44 28.08
CA GLY A 86 17.29 25.62 29.28
C GLY A 86 17.61 26.44 30.55
N ARG A 87 17.24 27.73 30.56
CA ARG A 87 17.30 28.57 31.76
C ARG A 87 16.18 28.16 32.71
N ASP A 88 16.43 28.31 34.00
CA ASP A 88 15.40 28.21 35.04
C ASP A 88 14.49 29.44 34.92
N THR A 89 13.57 29.38 33.95
CA THR A 89 12.66 30.48 33.64
C THR A 89 11.43 30.37 34.50
N LYS A 90 10.96 31.54 34.97
CA LYS A 90 9.66 31.70 35.60
C LYS A 90 8.57 30.97 34.79
N ASP A 91 7.64 30.33 35.47
CA ASP A 91 6.52 29.67 34.80
C ASP A 91 5.45 30.69 34.42
N TYR A 92 5.49 31.15 33.18
CA TYR A 92 4.54 32.14 32.65
C TYR A 92 3.14 31.56 32.52
N SER A 93 2.97 30.24 32.55
CA SER A 93 1.63 29.66 32.56
C SER A 93 0.87 29.91 33.85
N ILE A 94 1.57 29.96 34.99
CA ILE A 94 0.99 30.31 36.28
C ILE A 94 0.60 31.80 36.31
N GLU A 95 1.46 32.65 35.77
CA GLU A 95 1.19 34.10 35.66
C GLU A 95 0.01 34.38 34.72
N TYR A 96 -0.06 33.69 33.59
CA TYR A 96 -1.21 33.74 32.70
C TYR A 96 -2.48 33.30 33.41
N ALA A 97 -2.48 32.16 34.10
CA ALA A 97 -3.66 31.67 34.82
C ALA A 97 -4.20 32.65 35.87
N LYS A 98 -3.33 33.46 36.49
CA LYS A 98 -3.71 34.49 37.48
C LYS A 98 -4.11 35.84 36.84
N SER A 99 -3.75 36.06 35.57
CA SER A 99 -3.94 37.33 34.89
C SER A 99 -5.40 37.65 34.58
N GLU A 100 -5.72 38.94 34.49
CA GLU A 100 -7.02 39.42 33.98
C GLU A 100 -7.25 39.02 32.52
N LEU A 101 -6.17 38.85 31.73
CA LEU A 101 -6.24 38.38 30.35
C LEU A 101 -6.82 36.96 30.25
N CYS A 102 -6.38 36.06 31.13
CA CYS A 102 -6.95 34.71 31.20
C CYS A 102 -8.43 34.75 31.59
N LYS A 103 -8.81 35.54 32.62
CA LYS A 103 -10.22 35.70 33.01
C LYS A 103 -11.07 36.22 31.85
N TYR A 104 -10.59 37.23 31.13
CA TYR A 104 -11.26 37.78 29.95
C TYR A 104 -11.44 36.72 28.85
N ASN A 105 -10.39 35.94 28.54
CA ASN A 105 -10.47 34.90 27.51
C ASN A 105 -11.41 33.76 27.89
N VAL A 106 -11.42 33.36 29.17
CA VAL A 106 -12.35 32.35 29.69
C VAL A 106 -13.80 32.85 29.59
N ASP A 107 -14.08 34.07 30.03
CA ASP A 107 -15.40 34.68 29.93
C ASP A 107 -15.85 34.83 28.46
N LYS A 108 -14.96 35.27 27.57
CA LYS A 108 -15.21 35.34 26.12
C LYS A 108 -15.54 33.97 25.54
N ALA A 109 -14.79 32.93 25.92
CA ALA A 109 -15.03 31.56 25.47
C ALA A 109 -16.38 31.02 25.97
N LEU A 110 -16.74 31.29 27.23
CA LEU A 110 -18.04 30.90 27.79
C LEU A 110 -19.20 31.58 27.07
N ARG A 111 -19.10 32.89 26.82
CA ARG A 111 -20.10 33.64 26.04
C ARG A 111 -20.25 33.11 24.61
N LEU A 112 -19.14 32.74 23.96
CA LEU A 112 -19.16 32.19 22.60
C LEU A 112 -19.59 30.71 22.55
N ALA A 113 -19.50 29.99 23.67
CA ALA A 113 -19.95 28.61 23.78
C ALA A 113 -21.47 28.48 23.95
N GLU A 114 -22.17 29.58 24.29
CA GLU A 114 -23.62 29.59 24.32
C GLU A 114 -24.19 29.32 22.91
N PRO A 115 -24.94 28.23 22.71
CA PRO A 115 -25.37 27.82 21.39
C PRO A 115 -26.40 28.82 20.85
N SER A 116 -26.03 29.56 19.81
CA SER A 116 -26.98 30.39 19.07
C SER A 116 -27.97 29.49 18.29
N PRO A 117 -29.21 29.96 18.05
CA PRO A 117 -30.17 29.23 17.22
C PRO A 117 -29.59 28.85 15.84
N ASP A 118 -28.81 29.76 15.25
CA ASP A 118 -28.14 29.57 13.96
C ASP A 118 -27.05 28.48 14.03
N PHE A 119 -26.29 28.43 15.14
CA PHE A 119 -25.28 27.39 15.36
C PHE A 119 -25.91 26.01 15.54
N VAL A 120 -27.04 25.90 16.25
CA VAL A 120 -27.78 24.64 16.40
C VAL A 120 -28.36 24.18 15.06
N ALA A 121 -28.93 25.10 14.27
CA ALA A 121 -29.40 24.80 12.92
C ALA A 121 -28.27 24.33 11.99
N PHE A 122 -27.07 24.93 12.08
CA PHE A 122 -25.92 24.54 11.27
C PHE A 122 -25.28 23.21 11.71
N SER A 123 -25.17 22.97 13.02
CA SER A 123 -24.57 21.77 13.60
C SER A 123 -25.44 20.51 13.49
N THR A 124 -26.76 20.68 13.29
CA THR A 124 -27.70 19.57 13.05
C THR A 124 -27.79 19.14 11.59
N LEU A 125 -27.12 19.84 10.67
CA LEU A 125 -26.96 19.37 9.30
C LEU A 125 -26.10 18.10 9.30
N ASN A 126 -26.63 17.00 8.77
CA ASN A 126 -25.90 15.75 8.56
C ASN A 126 -24.83 15.94 7.47
N TRP A 127 -23.71 16.54 7.82
CA TRP A 127 -22.56 16.65 6.93
C TRP A 127 -21.81 15.31 6.92
N THR A 128 -21.72 14.70 5.74
CA THR A 128 -20.71 13.68 5.53
C THR A 128 -19.34 14.37 5.48
N PRO A 129 -18.30 13.82 6.12
CA PRO A 129 -16.97 14.43 6.15
C PRO A 129 -16.35 14.60 4.76
N MET A 130 -16.82 13.82 3.77
CA MET A 130 -16.42 13.90 2.37
C MET A 130 -17.47 14.66 1.56
N ALA A 131 -17.02 15.57 0.69
CA ALA A 131 -17.89 16.47 -0.08
C ALA A 131 -18.52 15.83 -1.34
N THR A 132 -18.04 14.67 -1.80
CA THR A 132 -18.46 14.06 -3.07
C THR A 132 -18.91 12.60 -2.91
N SER A 133 -19.68 12.10 -3.88
CA SER A 133 -20.19 10.73 -3.89
C SER A 133 -19.08 9.68 -4.09
N PHE A 134 -19.34 8.45 -3.67
CA PHE A 134 -18.40 7.32 -3.81
C PHE A 134 -17.93 7.11 -5.26
N GLN A 135 -18.83 7.25 -6.24
CA GLN A 135 -18.50 7.05 -7.66
C GLN A 135 -17.50 8.09 -8.15
N ASN A 136 -17.66 9.35 -7.73
CA ASN A 136 -16.73 10.41 -8.07
C ASN A 136 -15.37 10.16 -7.41
N GLN A 137 -15.37 9.79 -6.13
CA GLN A 137 -14.14 9.41 -5.42
C GLN A 137 -13.41 8.27 -6.14
N LEU A 138 -14.12 7.20 -6.52
CA LEU A 138 -13.53 6.06 -7.22
C LEU A 138 -12.96 6.47 -8.58
N LYS A 139 -13.71 7.24 -9.37
CA LYS A 139 -13.28 7.71 -10.68
C LYS A 139 -11.99 8.54 -10.58
N GLU A 140 -11.94 9.51 -9.68
CA GLU A 140 -10.78 10.38 -9.51
C GLU A 140 -9.58 9.60 -8.93
N CYS A 141 -9.81 8.66 -8.00
CA CYS A 141 -8.76 7.80 -7.48
C CYS A 141 -8.18 6.87 -8.57
N VAL A 142 -9.03 6.26 -9.40
CA VAL A 142 -8.58 5.43 -10.54
C VAL A 142 -7.79 6.27 -11.53
N TRP A 143 -8.29 7.46 -11.88
CA TRP A 143 -7.59 8.36 -12.79
C TRP A 143 -6.22 8.77 -12.24
N LYS A 144 -6.15 9.20 -10.97
CA LYS A 144 -4.90 9.52 -10.30
C LYS A 144 -3.93 8.34 -10.30
N CYS A 145 -4.39 7.15 -9.89
CA CYS A 145 -3.54 5.97 -9.79
C CYS A 145 -3.02 5.52 -11.16
N ALA A 146 -3.87 5.52 -12.20
CA ALA A 146 -3.48 5.25 -13.57
C ALA A 146 -2.44 6.26 -14.10
N GLN A 147 -2.60 7.55 -13.79
CA GLN A 147 -1.62 8.58 -14.14
C GLN A 147 -0.30 8.39 -13.40
N THR A 148 -0.34 8.05 -12.11
CA THR A 148 0.87 7.74 -11.33
C THR A 148 1.64 6.58 -11.95
N TYR A 149 0.95 5.51 -12.34
CA TYR A 149 1.56 4.33 -12.95
C TYR A 149 2.15 4.65 -14.33
N TRP A 150 1.43 5.43 -15.13
CA TRP A 150 1.90 5.87 -16.45
C TRP A 150 3.13 6.78 -16.36
N ARG A 151 3.13 7.72 -15.41
CA ARG A 151 4.22 8.69 -15.19
C ARG A 151 5.39 8.13 -14.38
N SER A 152 5.28 6.91 -13.87
CA SER A 152 6.34 6.20 -13.15
C SER A 152 6.89 5.06 -14.02
N PRO A 153 7.59 5.36 -15.12
CA PRO A 153 8.01 4.35 -16.07
C PRO A 153 8.95 3.33 -15.44
N GLN A 154 9.72 3.68 -14.42
CA GLN A 154 10.65 2.75 -13.75
C GLN A 154 9.95 1.48 -13.24
N TYR A 155 8.73 1.60 -12.71
CA TYR A 155 7.96 0.44 -12.23
C TYR A 155 7.53 -0.49 -13.37
N ASN A 156 6.89 0.07 -14.40
CA ASN A 156 6.35 -0.71 -15.52
C ASN A 156 7.43 -1.17 -16.50
N PHE A 157 8.48 -0.37 -16.70
CA PHE A 157 9.59 -0.66 -17.62
C PHE A 157 10.34 -1.92 -17.19
N VAL A 158 10.64 -2.09 -15.90
CA VAL A 158 11.34 -3.28 -15.40
C VAL A 158 10.55 -4.55 -15.77
N ARG A 159 9.22 -4.55 -15.62
CA ARG A 159 8.37 -5.69 -15.97
C ARG A 159 8.28 -5.91 -17.47
N LEU A 160 8.03 -4.85 -18.24
CA LEU A 160 7.91 -4.91 -19.69
C LEU A 160 9.22 -5.28 -20.40
N ALA A 161 10.38 -5.00 -19.79
CA ALA A 161 11.69 -5.40 -20.31
C ALA A 161 12.09 -6.81 -19.83
N SER A 162 11.93 -7.11 -18.54
CA SER A 162 12.42 -8.37 -17.96
C SER A 162 11.58 -9.58 -18.36
N PHE A 163 10.26 -9.44 -18.52
CA PHE A 163 9.40 -10.58 -18.83
C PHE A 163 9.68 -11.18 -20.21
N PRO A 164 9.71 -10.41 -21.31
CA PRO A 164 10.10 -10.96 -22.61
C PRO A 164 11.51 -11.56 -22.58
N LEU A 165 12.46 -10.94 -21.85
CA LEU A 165 13.81 -11.50 -21.70
C LEU A 165 13.77 -12.89 -21.04
N PHE A 166 13.08 -13.04 -19.91
CA PHE A 166 12.93 -14.33 -19.25
C PHE A 166 12.16 -15.33 -20.12
N ALA A 167 11.11 -14.91 -20.81
CA ALA A 167 10.35 -15.77 -21.71
C ALA A 167 11.21 -16.32 -22.86
N ILE A 168 12.10 -15.50 -23.42
CA ILE A 168 13.06 -15.94 -24.46
C ILE A 168 14.07 -16.91 -23.85
N VAL A 169 14.70 -16.58 -22.72
CA VAL A 169 15.71 -17.44 -22.09
C VAL A 169 15.11 -18.80 -21.70
N PHE A 170 13.98 -18.80 -21.01
CA PHE A 170 13.28 -20.01 -20.59
C PHE A 170 12.72 -20.78 -21.78
N GLY A 171 12.07 -20.11 -22.73
CA GLY A 171 11.52 -20.75 -23.91
C GLY A 171 12.57 -21.44 -24.78
N THR A 172 13.68 -20.75 -25.06
CA THR A 172 14.77 -21.30 -25.90
C THR A 172 15.53 -22.44 -25.23
N THR A 173 15.67 -22.45 -23.91
CA THR A 173 16.33 -23.53 -23.17
C THR A 173 15.58 -24.87 -23.30
N PHE A 174 14.25 -24.80 -23.46
CA PHE A 174 13.37 -25.97 -23.60
C PHE A 174 12.65 -25.97 -24.95
N LEU A 175 13.31 -25.49 -26.01
CA LEU A 175 12.76 -25.33 -27.35
C LEU A 175 12.17 -26.65 -27.87
N GLN A 176 10.87 -26.66 -28.13
CA GLN A 176 10.12 -27.81 -28.66
C GLN A 176 10.47 -29.14 -27.97
N LEU A 177 10.56 -29.13 -26.64
CA LEU A 177 10.92 -30.31 -25.87
C LEU A 177 9.87 -31.42 -26.01
N ASP A 178 10.32 -32.63 -26.37
CA ASP A 178 9.46 -33.82 -26.40
C ASP A 178 8.97 -34.23 -25.01
N ARG A 179 7.84 -34.94 -24.94
CA ARG A 179 7.20 -35.36 -23.67
C ARG A 179 7.23 -36.88 -23.44
N ASN A 180 8.22 -37.57 -24.00
CA ASN A 180 8.22 -39.03 -24.05
C ASN A 180 8.85 -39.66 -22.81
N THR A 181 9.86 -39.00 -22.23
CA THR A 181 10.64 -39.52 -21.10
C THR A 181 10.29 -38.84 -19.79
N ALA A 182 10.39 -39.56 -18.66
CA ALA A 182 10.17 -39.01 -17.31
C ALA A 182 11.01 -37.74 -17.03
N ALA A 183 12.26 -37.70 -17.50
CA ALA A 183 13.13 -36.54 -17.36
C ALA A 183 12.55 -35.31 -18.07
N GLN A 184 12.05 -35.46 -19.29
CA GLN A 184 11.48 -34.37 -20.07
C GLN A 184 10.16 -33.85 -19.48
N ILE A 185 9.32 -34.74 -18.95
CA ILE A 185 8.09 -34.37 -18.24
C ILE A 185 8.44 -33.54 -17.00
N LYS A 186 9.43 -33.99 -16.20
CA LYS A 186 9.94 -33.21 -15.06
C LYS A 186 10.49 -31.85 -15.50
N SER A 187 11.18 -31.76 -16.65
CA SER A 187 11.67 -30.50 -17.20
C SER A 187 10.53 -29.53 -17.54
N HIS A 188 9.41 -29.99 -18.13
CA HIS A 188 8.25 -29.11 -18.36
C HIS A 188 7.62 -28.62 -17.06
N ILE A 189 7.43 -29.50 -16.06
CA ILE A 189 6.88 -29.10 -14.76
C ILE A 189 7.83 -28.10 -14.08
N GLY A 190 9.14 -28.36 -14.14
CA GLY A 190 10.16 -27.48 -13.61
C GLY A 190 10.23 -26.13 -14.31
N LEU A 191 10.02 -26.09 -15.63
CA LEU A 191 9.93 -24.85 -16.39
C LEU A 191 8.73 -24.02 -15.93
N ILE A 192 7.54 -24.60 -15.87
CA ILE A 192 6.33 -23.91 -15.38
C ILE A 192 6.56 -23.36 -13.98
N TYR A 193 7.15 -24.16 -13.09
CA TYR A 193 7.50 -23.74 -11.73
C TYR A 193 8.49 -22.56 -11.72
N ASN A 194 9.59 -22.61 -12.48
CA ASN A 194 10.57 -21.53 -12.54
C ASN A 194 9.96 -20.25 -13.12
N SER A 195 9.16 -20.38 -14.17
CA SER A 195 8.48 -19.24 -14.82
C SER A 195 7.50 -18.57 -13.88
N MET A 196 6.71 -19.35 -13.14
CA MET A 196 5.88 -18.82 -12.06
C MET A 196 6.72 -18.14 -10.99
N ASP A 197 7.76 -18.78 -10.48
CA ASP A 197 8.55 -18.26 -9.36
C ASP A 197 9.25 -16.94 -9.72
N PHE A 198 9.96 -16.88 -10.85
CA PHE A 198 10.64 -15.67 -11.29
C PHE A 198 9.67 -14.53 -11.56
N ILE A 199 8.61 -14.78 -12.34
CA ILE A 199 7.65 -13.72 -12.68
C ILE A 199 6.86 -13.31 -11.45
N GLY A 200 6.40 -14.26 -10.64
CA GLY A 200 5.67 -14.02 -9.40
C GLY A 200 6.47 -13.18 -8.41
N ILE A 201 7.72 -13.56 -8.12
CA ILE A 201 8.60 -12.85 -7.18
C ILE A 201 8.93 -11.44 -7.69
N ILE A 202 9.21 -11.28 -8.99
CA ILE A 202 9.48 -9.95 -9.55
C ILE A 202 8.28 -9.03 -9.35
N ASN A 203 7.05 -9.47 -9.65
CA ASN A 203 5.86 -8.64 -9.40
C ASN A 203 5.65 -8.37 -7.91
N LEU A 204 5.83 -9.38 -7.07
CA LEU A 204 5.66 -9.30 -5.62
C LEU A 204 6.63 -8.29 -4.97
N MET A 205 7.87 -8.17 -5.48
CA MET A 205 8.87 -7.23 -4.96
C MET A 205 8.78 -5.84 -5.61
N THR A 206 8.64 -5.76 -6.92
CA THR A 206 8.68 -4.47 -7.65
C THR A 206 7.52 -3.54 -7.29
N VAL A 207 6.37 -4.09 -6.91
CA VAL A 207 5.18 -3.31 -6.51
C VAL A 207 5.38 -2.58 -5.17
N LEU A 208 6.39 -2.97 -4.38
CA LEU A 208 6.57 -2.46 -3.02
C LEU A 208 6.91 -0.97 -2.99
N ASP A 209 7.80 -0.53 -3.88
CA ASP A 209 8.30 0.86 -3.87
C ASP A 209 7.18 1.84 -4.21
N ILE A 210 6.45 1.59 -5.30
CA ILE A 210 5.35 2.47 -5.74
C ILE A 210 4.20 2.48 -4.73
N THR A 211 3.83 1.32 -4.18
CA THR A 211 2.69 1.22 -3.25
C THR A 211 2.99 1.83 -1.89
N CYS A 212 4.22 1.67 -1.37
CA CYS A 212 4.64 2.32 -0.13
C CYS A 212 4.64 3.85 -0.24
N LEU A 213 5.09 4.38 -1.38
CA LEU A 213 5.05 5.82 -1.65
C LEU A 213 3.62 6.35 -1.71
N GLU A 214 2.75 5.71 -2.50
CA GLU A 214 1.35 6.11 -2.62
C GLU A 214 0.58 6.01 -1.30
N ARG A 215 0.91 5.03 -0.45
CA ARG A 215 0.30 4.91 0.89
C ARG A 215 0.56 6.14 1.77
N ALA A 216 1.75 6.75 1.70
CA ALA A 216 2.04 7.97 2.47
C ALA A 216 1.15 9.14 1.99
N VAL A 217 0.93 9.23 0.68
CA VAL A 217 0.02 10.21 0.07
C VAL A 217 -1.43 9.93 0.49
N PHE A 218 -1.86 8.67 0.45
CA PHE A 218 -3.18 8.22 0.90
C PHE A 218 -3.45 8.65 2.35
N TYR A 219 -2.49 8.46 3.25
CA TYR A 219 -2.66 8.86 4.65
C TYR A 219 -2.91 10.37 4.79
N ARG A 220 -2.17 11.20 4.06
CA ARG A 220 -2.37 12.66 4.06
C ARG A 220 -3.74 13.06 3.50
N GLU A 221 -4.14 12.46 2.38
CA GLU A 221 -5.40 12.76 1.70
C GLU A 221 -6.62 12.29 2.50
N ARG A 222 -6.50 11.13 3.16
CA ARG A 222 -7.52 10.60 4.07
C ARG A 222 -7.69 11.47 5.30
N MET A 223 -6.60 11.96 5.91
CA MET A 223 -6.69 12.89 7.04
C MET A 223 -7.35 14.22 6.67
N SER A 224 -7.32 14.57 5.39
CA SER A 224 -7.99 15.75 4.83
C SER A 224 -9.39 15.45 4.26
N ASN A 225 -9.93 14.25 4.48
CA ASN A 225 -11.24 13.79 4.01
C ASN A 225 -11.49 13.93 2.49
N TYR A 226 -10.47 13.69 1.65
CA TYR A 226 -10.65 13.73 0.19
C TYR A 226 -11.49 12.54 -0.31
N TYR A 227 -11.21 11.33 0.19
CA TYR A 227 -11.89 10.10 -0.20
C TYR A 227 -11.74 8.99 0.86
N GLY A 228 -12.59 7.96 0.78
CA GLY A 228 -12.55 6.82 1.71
C GLY A 228 -11.51 5.74 1.36
N PRO A 229 -11.24 4.78 2.27
CA PRO A 229 -10.31 3.67 2.00
C PRO A 229 -10.76 2.73 0.87
N LEU A 230 -12.07 2.54 0.69
CA LEU A 230 -12.61 1.62 -0.32
C LEU A 230 -12.39 2.12 -1.75
N PRO A 231 -12.73 3.38 -2.12
CA PRO A 231 -12.39 3.94 -3.44
C PRO A 231 -10.91 3.79 -3.79
N TYR A 232 -10.03 4.01 -2.81
CA TYR A 232 -8.58 3.91 -3.00
C TYR A 232 -8.09 2.47 -3.18
N SER A 233 -8.60 1.53 -2.36
CA SER A 233 -8.27 0.12 -2.52
C SER A 233 -8.69 -0.40 -3.90
N LEU A 234 -9.87 -0.01 -4.36
CA LEU A 234 -10.36 -0.36 -5.69
C LEU A 234 -9.54 0.33 -6.79
N SER A 235 -9.09 1.57 -6.60
CA SER A 235 -8.26 2.24 -7.61
C SER A 235 -6.91 1.57 -7.81
N LEU A 236 -6.27 1.07 -6.74
CA LEU A 236 -5.03 0.29 -6.85
C LEU A 236 -5.28 -0.98 -7.66
N PHE A 237 -6.36 -1.69 -7.37
CA PHE A 237 -6.76 -2.89 -8.08
C PHE A 237 -7.01 -2.63 -9.57
N THR A 238 -7.90 -1.69 -9.89
CA THR A 238 -8.32 -1.43 -11.28
C THR A 238 -7.18 -0.85 -12.13
N SER A 239 -6.27 -0.08 -11.53
CA SER A 239 -5.12 0.49 -12.26
C SER A 239 -4.04 -0.54 -12.54
N GLU A 240 -3.90 -1.58 -11.71
CA GLU A 240 -2.88 -2.64 -11.88
C GLU A 240 -3.25 -3.67 -12.94
N VAL A 241 -4.54 -4.02 -13.05
CA VAL A 241 -5.02 -5.09 -13.95
C VAL A 241 -4.59 -4.90 -15.41
N PRO A 242 -4.72 -3.72 -16.06
CA PRO A 242 -4.29 -3.54 -17.45
C PRO A 242 -2.80 -3.82 -17.68
N TYR A 243 -1.93 -3.37 -16.77
CA TYR A 243 -0.49 -3.60 -16.87
C TYR A 243 -0.15 -5.08 -16.67
N LEU A 244 -0.81 -5.76 -15.73
CA LEU A 244 -0.68 -7.20 -15.54
C LEU A 244 -1.11 -7.98 -16.79
N VAL A 245 -2.24 -7.61 -17.40
CA VAL A 245 -2.73 -8.25 -18.64
C VAL A 245 -1.69 -8.15 -19.74
N VAL A 246 -1.13 -6.96 -19.98
CA VAL A 246 -0.12 -6.75 -21.02
C VAL A 246 1.17 -7.54 -20.71
N ALA A 247 1.70 -7.40 -19.49
CA ALA A 247 2.97 -8.03 -19.11
C ALA A 247 2.88 -9.56 -19.15
N VAL A 248 1.81 -10.14 -18.58
CA VAL A 248 1.57 -11.59 -18.61
C VAL A 248 1.35 -12.08 -20.03
N SER A 249 0.62 -11.35 -20.87
CA SER A 249 0.40 -11.76 -22.26
C SER A 249 1.71 -11.84 -23.04
N ILE A 250 2.60 -10.84 -22.90
CA ILE A 250 3.91 -10.86 -23.57
C ILE A 250 4.71 -12.09 -23.13
N PHE A 251 4.77 -12.35 -21.82
CA PHE A 251 5.50 -13.50 -21.27
C PHE A 251 4.94 -14.83 -21.78
N VAL A 252 3.65 -15.06 -21.53
CA VAL A 252 3.00 -16.35 -21.80
C VAL A 252 2.95 -16.63 -23.29
N VAL A 253 2.65 -15.66 -24.15
CA VAL A 253 2.64 -15.88 -25.61
C VAL A 253 4.01 -16.35 -26.09
N ILE A 254 5.08 -15.69 -25.67
CA ILE A 254 6.44 -16.05 -26.10
C ILE A 254 6.81 -17.45 -25.58
N GLU A 255 6.74 -17.67 -24.27
CA GLU A 255 7.17 -18.95 -23.68
C GLU A 255 6.33 -20.11 -24.20
N TYR A 256 5.01 -19.96 -24.23
CA TYR A 256 4.08 -21.05 -24.56
C TYR A 256 4.31 -21.60 -25.97
N PHE A 257 4.47 -20.72 -26.96
CA PHE A 257 4.65 -21.13 -28.34
C PHE A 257 6.08 -21.55 -28.66
N VAL A 258 7.10 -20.95 -28.01
CA VAL A 258 8.51 -21.35 -28.21
C VAL A 258 8.76 -22.74 -27.63
N VAL A 259 8.23 -23.04 -26.44
CA VAL A 259 8.36 -24.37 -25.82
C VAL A 259 7.57 -25.44 -26.58
N GLY A 260 6.51 -25.06 -27.31
CA GLY A 260 5.67 -25.99 -28.07
C GLY A 260 4.60 -26.68 -27.21
N TRP A 261 4.00 -25.94 -26.26
CA TRP A 261 2.90 -26.45 -25.44
C TRP A 261 1.59 -26.62 -26.24
N VAL A 262 0.63 -27.35 -25.66
CA VAL A 262 -0.57 -27.83 -26.39
C VAL A 262 -1.58 -26.71 -26.59
N SER A 263 -1.60 -26.11 -27.78
CA SER A 263 -2.42 -24.94 -28.15
C SER A 263 -3.87 -24.93 -27.65
N GLY A 264 -4.53 -26.10 -27.54
CA GLY A 264 -5.90 -26.21 -27.02
C GLY A 264 -6.10 -25.73 -25.59
N TYR A 265 -5.04 -25.64 -24.78
CA TYR A 265 -5.10 -25.20 -23.38
C TYR A 265 -4.52 -23.80 -23.15
N PHE A 266 -4.22 -23.05 -24.21
CA PHE A 266 -3.56 -21.74 -24.12
C PHE A 266 -4.34 -20.75 -23.22
N VAL A 267 -5.65 -20.61 -23.44
CA VAL A 267 -6.48 -19.65 -22.68
C VAL A 267 -6.52 -20.02 -21.19
N PHE A 268 -6.68 -21.31 -20.87
CA PHE A 268 -6.67 -21.79 -19.49
C PHE A 268 -5.32 -21.52 -18.81
N PHE A 269 -4.22 -21.78 -19.53
CA PHE A 269 -2.87 -21.50 -19.05
C PHE A 269 -2.68 -20.01 -18.79
N TRP A 270 -3.05 -19.15 -19.74
CA TRP A 270 -2.93 -17.70 -19.64
C TRP A 270 -3.75 -17.13 -18.47
N VAL A 271 -5.02 -17.53 -18.31
CA VAL A 271 -5.87 -17.08 -17.20
C VAL A 271 -5.28 -17.50 -15.86
N THR A 272 -4.84 -18.75 -15.74
CA THR A 272 -4.27 -19.27 -14.48
C THR A 272 -2.96 -18.56 -14.13
N PHE A 273 -2.09 -18.33 -15.13
CA PHE A 273 -0.84 -17.61 -14.94
C PHE A 273 -1.08 -16.13 -14.58
N PHE A 274 -2.07 -15.49 -15.20
CA PHE A 274 -2.52 -14.15 -14.85
C PHE A 274 -3.04 -14.08 -13.41
N LEU A 275 -3.90 -15.02 -13.00
CA LEU A 275 -4.42 -15.08 -11.63
C LEU A 275 -3.27 -15.20 -10.62
N TYR A 276 -2.35 -16.13 -10.82
CA TYR A 276 -1.18 -16.30 -9.95
C TYR A 276 -0.32 -15.02 -9.87
N THR A 277 0.04 -14.45 -11.03
CA THR A 277 0.87 -13.25 -11.10
C THR A 277 0.18 -12.05 -10.44
N SER A 278 -1.13 -11.92 -10.62
CA SER A 278 -1.92 -10.88 -9.97
C SER A 278 -1.97 -11.07 -8.45
N ILE A 279 -2.17 -12.30 -7.96
CA ILE A 279 -2.13 -12.62 -6.53
C ILE A 279 -0.77 -12.23 -5.93
N CYS A 280 0.34 -12.56 -6.59
CA CYS A 280 1.68 -12.13 -6.16
C CYS A 280 1.79 -10.60 -6.08
N THR A 281 1.33 -9.88 -7.09
CA THR A 281 1.33 -8.41 -7.09
C THR A 281 0.52 -7.84 -5.91
N PHE A 282 -0.67 -8.37 -5.68
CA PHE A 282 -1.56 -7.92 -4.62
C PHE A 282 -1.06 -8.31 -3.22
N PHE A 283 -0.33 -9.41 -3.07
CA PHE A 283 0.36 -9.74 -1.82
C PHE A 283 1.42 -8.69 -1.50
N GLY A 284 2.15 -8.20 -2.50
CA GLY A 284 3.12 -7.12 -2.33
C GLY A 284 2.43 -5.83 -1.88
N GLN A 285 1.33 -5.46 -2.55
CA GLN A 285 0.52 -4.30 -2.13
C GLN A 285 -0.03 -4.45 -0.70
N TRP A 286 -0.45 -5.66 -0.32
CA TRP A 286 -0.92 -5.94 1.03
C TRP A 286 0.19 -5.79 2.07
N MET A 287 1.40 -6.26 1.79
CA MET A 287 2.56 -6.07 2.66
C MET A 287 2.92 -4.58 2.81
N CYS A 288 2.79 -3.79 1.75
CA CYS A 288 2.92 -2.33 1.86
C CYS A 288 1.86 -1.71 2.76
N ALA A 289 0.61 -2.17 2.72
CA ALA A 289 -0.43 -1.68 3.61
C ALA A 289 -0.15 -2.09 5.07
N LEU A 290 0.33 -3.31 5.29
CA LEU A 290 0.50 -3.91 6.61
C LEU A 290 1.78 -3.46 7.34
N CYS A 291 2.91 -3.35 6.64
CA CYS A 291 4.22 -3.08 7.24
C CYS A 291 4.52 -1.58 7.36
N PRO A 292 5.25 -1.11 8.37
CA PRO A 292 5.46 0.33 8.61
C PRO A 292 6.26 1.05 7.53
N ASN A 293 7.22 0.38 6.88
CA ASN A 293 8.06 0.95 5.85
C ASN A 293 8.46 -0.10 4.80
N THR A 294 8.99 0.37 3.67
CA THR A 294 9.40 -0.47 2.54
C THR A 294 10.46 -1.52 2.91
N LYS A 295 11.38 -1.21 3.83
CA LYS A 295 12.43 -2.15 4.25
C LYS A 295 11.84 -3.35 4.99
N VAL A 296 10.91 -3.12 5.90
CA VAL A 296 10.19 -4.18 6.63
C VAL A 296 9.31 -4.98 5.67
N ALA A 297 8.61 -4.31 4.75
CA ALA A 297 7.81 -4.98 3.72
C ALA A 297 8.66 -5.90 2.83
N ASN A 298 9.84 -5.45 2.41
CA ASN A 298 10.79 -6.27 1.62
C ASN A 298 11.20 -7.55 2.35
N VAL A 299 11.52 -7.47 3.65
CA VAL A 299 11.87 -8.66 4.44
C VAL A 299 10.69 -9.63 4.56
N ALA A 300 9.49 -9.11 4.83
CA ALA A 300 8.29 -9.93 4.93
C ALA A 300 7.96 -10.62 3.60
N VAL A 301 8.06 -9.89 2.48
CA VAL A 301 7.88 -10.44 1.14
C VAL A 301 8.92 -11.50 0.82
N GLY A 302 10.20 -11.29 1.15
CA GLY A 302 11.26 -12.28 0.94
C GLY A 302 11.02 -13.59 1.71
N ALA A 303 10.49 -13.50 2.94
CA ALA A 303 10.09 -14.69 3.68
C ALA A 303 8.89 -15.40 3.02
N LEU A 304 7.88 -14.64 2.57
CA LEU A 304 6.72 -15.19 1.87
C LEU A 304 7.08 -15.84 0.53
N SER A 305 8.01 -15.26 -0.24
CA SER A 305 8.48 -15.86 -1.49
C SER A 305 9.12 -17.22 -1.26
N CYS A 306 9.91 -17.39 -0.19
CA CYS A 306 10.47 -18.69 0.17
C CYS A 306 9.39 -19.73 0.49
N ILE A 307 8.31 -19.31 1.18
CA ILE A 307 7.17 -20.20 1.47
C ILE A 307 6.44 -20.58 0.18
N PHE A 308 6.18 -19.61 -0.70
CA PHE A 308 5.53 -19.86 -1.99
C PHE A 308 6.37 -20.79 -2.86
N ASN A 309 7.69 -20.62 -2.85
CA ASN A 309 8.62 -21.42 -3.61
C ASN A 309 8.67 -22.88 -3.10
N LEU A 310 8.91 -23.06 -1.80
CA LEU A 310 9.11 -24.38 -1.17
C LEU A 310 7.86 -25.26 -1.21
N PHE A 311 6.68 -24.68 -0.96
CA PHE A 311 5.41 -25.41 -0.87
C PHE A 311 4.58 -25.40 -2.17
N SER A 312 5.19 -24.99 -3.29
CA SER A 312 4.58 -25.01 -4.63
C SER A 312 4.28 -26.42 -5.15
N GLY A 313 4.97 -27.45 -4.64
CA GLY A 313 4.82 -28.85 -5.08
C GLY A 313 5.84 -29.36 -6.09
N PHE A 314 6.80 -28.53 -6.53
CA PHE A 314 7.90 -28.97 -7.40
C PHE A 314 9.13 -29.42 -6.60
N LEU A 315 9.70 -28.52 -5.78
CA LEU A 315 10.88 -28.82 -4.95
C LEU A 315 10.60 -29.90 -3.90
N LEU A 316 9.41 -29.84 -3.31
CA LEU A 316 8.88 -30.84 -2.39
C LEU A 316 7.57 -31.38 -2.98
N PRO A 317 7.58 -32.53 -3.67
CA PRO A 317 6.35 -33.09 -4.24
C PRO A 317 5.35 -33.50 -3.17
N TYR A 318 4.05 -33.30 -3.44
CA TYR A 318 2.96 -33.51 -2.46
C TYR A 318 2.89 -34.91 -1.84
N PRO A 319 3.12 -36.02 -2.59
CA PRO A 319 3.13 -37.36 -2.00
C PRO A 319 4.19 -37.53 -0.90
N TYR A 320 5.32 -36.84 -1.04
CA TYR A 320 6.45 -36.90 -0.11
C TYR A 320 6.36 -35.87 1.02
N MET A 321 5.39 -34.94 0.98
CA MET A 321 5.17 -33.99 2.07
C MET A 321 4.68 -34.72 3.33
N LYS A 322 5.40 -34.55 4.44
CA LYS A 322 4.96 -35.05 5.75
C LYS A 322 3.61 -34.42 6.13
N SER A 323 2.72 -35.21 6.75
CA SER A 323 1.34 -34.81 7.03
C SER A 323 1.20 -33.47 7.78
N TRP A 324 2.13 -33.17 8.70
CA TRP A 324 2.11 -31.93 9.48
C TRP A 324 2.42 -30.66 8.66
N PHE A 325 3.01 -30.77 7.46
CA PHE A 325 3.27 -29.63 6.57
C PHE A 325 2.25 -29.50 5.44
N LYS A 326 1.42 -30.53 5.21
CA LYS A 326 0.46 -30.54 4.09
C LYS A 326 -0.53 -29.37 4.14
N TRP A 327 -0.86 -28.88 5.32
CA TRP A 327 -1.83 -27.78 5.47
C TRP A 327 -1.37 -26.47 4.82
N ILE A 328 -0.06 -26.22 4.76
CA ILE A 328 0.51 -25.01 4.15
C ILE A 328 0.16 -24.97 2.66
N SER A 329 0.15 -26.11 2.00
CA SER A 329 -0.22 -26.22 0.59
C SER A 329 -1.66 -25.77 0.32
N TYR A 330 -2.54 -25.74 1.32
CA TYR A 330 -3.92 -25.27 1.11
C TYR A 330 -4.07 -23.75 1.14
N ILE A 331 -3.09 -23.03 1.68
CA ILE A 331 -3.12 -21.57 1.84
C ILE A 331 -2.26 -20.88 0.77
N VAL A 332 -1.22 -21.56 0.30
CA VAL A 332 -0.24 -21.00 -0.63
C VAL A 332 -0.79 -21.01 -2.06
N PRO A 333 -0.83 -19.86 -2.78
CA PRO A 333 -1.39 -19.78 -4.13
C PRO A 333 -0.53 -20.49 -5.21
N SER A 334 0.79 -20.60 -5.01
CA SER A 334 1.67 -21.29 -5.94
C SER A 334 1.36 -22.79 -6.04
N SER A 335 0.83 -23.39 -4.97
CA SER A 335 0.51 -24.81 -4.92
C SER A 335 -0.59 -25.18 -5.93
N TYR A 336 -1.67 -24.38 -5.95
CA TYR A 336 -2.81 -24.53 -6.84
C TYR A 336 -2.46 -24.15 -8.27
N SER A 337 -1.69 -23.07 -8.42
CA SER A 337 -1.29 -22.56 -9.73
C SER A 337 -0.39 -23.55 -10.47
N LEU A 338 0.59 -24.14 -9.78
CA LEU A 338 1.47 -25.15 -10.39
C LEU A 338 0.68 -26.40 -10.79
N ARG A 339 -0.19 -26.91 -9.90
CA ARG A 339 -1.06 -28.05 -10.22
C ARG A 339 -1.90 -27.77 -11.47
N ALA A 340 -2.60 -26.63 -11.51
CA ALA A 340 -3.44 -26.26 -12.64
C ALA A 340 -2.66 -26.15 -13.96
N LEU A 341 -1.54 -25.42 -13.95
CA LEU A 341 -0.72 -25.21 -15.14
C LEU A 341 -0.04 -26.50 -15.62
N ALA A 342 0.57 -27.26 -14.71
CA ALA A 342 1.25 -28.52 -15.05
C ALA A 342 0.27 -29.59 -15.56
N VAL A 343 -0.88 -29.76 -14.90
CA VAL A 343 -1.95 -30.66 -15.38
C VAL A 343 -2.33 -30.33 -16.81
N SER A 344 -2.49 -29.04 -17.14
CA SER A 344 -2.91 -28.63 -18.48
C SER A 344 -1.95 -29.09 -19.60
N GLN A 345 -0.66 -29.28 -19.29
CA GLN A 345 0.36 -29.60 -20.30
C GLN A 345 0.84 -31.05 -20.28
N VAL A 346 0.83 -31.71 -19.12
CA VAL A 346 1.39 -33.06 -18.94
C VAL A 346 0.51 -34.01 -18.13
N GLY A 347 -0.72 -33.60 -17.79
CA GLY A 347 -1.60 -34.40 -16.92
C GLY A 347 -2.90 -34.89 -17.55
N ILE A 348 -3.29 -34.45 -18.76
CA ILE A 348 -4.63 -34.77 -19.28
C ILE A 348 -4.60 -36.06 -20.11
N CYS A 349 -5.30 -37.07 -19.61
CA CYS A 349 -5.73 -38.23 -20.38
C CYS A 349 -7.16 -38.62 -19.97
N GLU A 350 -8.15 -38.26 -20.79
CA GLU A 350 -9.56 -38.59 -20.56
C GLU A 350 -9.99 -39.59 -21.65
N ASN A 351 -10.34 -40.83 -21.26
CA ASN A 351 -10.79 -41.89 -22.19
C ASN A 351 -9.82 -42.16 -23.37
N GLY A 352 -8.50 -42.11 -23.12
CA GLY A 352 -7.48 -42.35 -24.14
C GLY A 352 -7.27 -41.19 -25.12
N ARG A 353 -7.90 -40.03 -24.87
CA ARG A 353 -7.69 -38.79 -25.63
C ARG A 353 -7.12 -37.73 -24.71
N GLY A 354 -5.99 -37.14 -25.09
CA GLY A 354 -5.30 -36.15 -24.28
C GLY A 354 -3.83 -36.02 -24.65
N ASN A 355 -3.14 -35.10 -24.01
CA ASN A 355 -1.73 -34.80 -24.25
C ASN A 355 -0.76 -35.69 -23.46
N ALA A 356 -1.28 -36.52 -22.56
CA ALA A 356 -0.51 -37.36 -21.65
C ALA A 356 -0.94 -38.84 -21.65
N CYS A 357 -1.66 -39.29 -22.69
CA CYS A 357 -2.16 -40.67 -22.81
C CYS A 357 -1.12 -41.69 -23.34
N HIS A 358 0.05 -41.23 -23.79
CA HIS A 358 1.10 -42.11 -24.27
C HIS A 358 1.86 -42.76 -23.10
N LYS A 359 2.47 -43.93 -23.38
CA LYS A 359 3.29 -44.64 -22.40
C LYS A 359 4.60 -43.89 -22.17
N ILE A 360 5.02 -43.84 -20.91
CA ILE A 360 6.30 -43.23 -20.55
C ILE A 360 7.46 -44.11 -21.04
N GLN A 361 8.45 -43.50 -21.68
CA GLN A 361 9.65 -44.19 -22.15
C GLN A 361 10.77 -44.09 -21.10
N GLY A 362 11.61 -45.13 -21.03
CA GLY A 362 12.81 -45.13 -20.19
C GLY A 362 12.64 -45.52 -18.72
N VAL A 363 11.43 -45.87 -18.26
CA VAL A 363 11.20 -46.38 -16.90
C VAL A 363 11.04 -47.90 -16.94
N LYS A 364 12.01 -48.64 -16.39
CA LYS A 364 11.96 -50.12 -16.34
C LYS A 364 10.73 -50.56 -15.51
N ASN A 365 9.95 -51.50 -16.04
CA ASN A 365 8.74 -52.08 -15.43
C ASN A 365 7.54 -51.11 -15.23
N TYR A 366 7.50 -49.95 -15.89
CA TYR A 366 6.35 -49.05 -15.82
C TYR A 366 5.59 -49.04 -17.15
N THR A 367 4.33 -49.48 -17.12
CA THR A 367 3.48 -49.64 -18.32
C THR A 367 2.33 -48.64 -18.41
N LYS A 368 2.20 -47.76 -17.40
CA LYS A 368 1.13 -46.75 -17.34
C LYS A 368 1.45 -45.52 -18.19
N ASP A 369 0.43 -44.71 -18.42
CA ASP A 369 0.52 -43.47 -19.18
C ASP A 369 1.22 -42.34 -18.40
N VAL A 370 1.57 -41.27 -19.12
CA VAL A 370 2.21 -40.10 -18.53
C VAL A 370 1.30 -39.42 -17.51
N ALA A 371 -0.01 -39.37 -17.72
CA ALA A 371 -0.96 -38.81 -16.78
C ALA A 371 -0.94 -39.53 -15.43
N THR A 372 -0.96 -40.87 -15.41
CA THR A 372 -0.88 -41.63 -14.15
C THR A 372 0.48 -41.44 -13.48
N TRP A 373 1.56 -41.37 -14.25
CA TRP A 373 2.89 -41.11 -13.70
C TRP A 373 2.97 -39.76 -13.00
N VAL A 374 2.39 -38.71 -13.60
CA VAL A 374 2.32 -37.36 -13.02
C VAL A 374 1.48 -37.34 -11.75
N GLN A 375 0.36 -38.08 -11.71
CA GLN A 375 -0.46 -38.24 -10.50
C GLN A 375 0.29 -38.95 -9.38
N GLU A 376 1.00 -40.05 -9.66
CA GLU A 376 1.71 -40.81 -8.62
C GLU A 376 2.92 -40.05 -8.04
N ASN A 377 3.63 -39.30 -8.88
CA ASN A 377 4.86 -38.61 -8.46
C ASN A 377 4.61 -37.21 -7.89
N PHE A 378 3.56 -36.53 -8.36
CA PHE A 378 3.28 -35.14 -8.00
C PHE A 378 1.86 -34.91 -7.46
N ASP A 379 0.95 -35.88 -7.43
CA ASP A 379 -0.45 -35.70 -7.00
C ASP A 379 -1.19 -34.58 -7.76
N PHE A 380 -0.97 -34.54 -9.07
CA PHE A 380 -1.57 -33.56 -9.98
C PHE A 380 -2.82 -34.16 -10.63
N GLN A 381 -3.98 -33.90 -10.01
CA GLN A 381 -5.25 -34.51 -10.42
C GLN A 381 -5.90 -33.74 -11.59
N PRO A 382 -6.13 -34.38 -12.75
CA PRO A 382 -6.64 -33.70 -13.94
C PRO A 382 -8.06 -33.16 -13.80
N GLU A 383 -8.91 -33.90 -13.09
CA GLU A 383 -10.32 -33.59 -12.85
C GLU A 383 -10.47 -32.26 -12.08
N ASN A 384 -9.51 -31.95 -11.21
CA ASN A 384 -9.55 -30.80 -10.32
C ASN A 384 -8.95 -29.51 -10.94
N ARG A 385 -8.58 -29.50 -12.22
CA ARG A 385 -7.95 -28.33 -12.88
C ARG A 385 -8.77 -27.04 -12.72
N TYR A 386 -10.08 -27.11 -12.91
CA TYR A 386 -10.97 -25.97 -12.76
C TYR A 386 -11.22 -25.61 -11.29
N TYR A 387 -11.24 -26.61 -10.40
CA TYR A 387 -11.33 -26.37 -8.96
C TYR A 387 -10.13 -25.55 -8.47
N TYR A 388 -8.91 -25.89 -8.88
CA TYR A 388 -7.71 -25.12 -8.51
C TYR A 388 -7.78 -23.66 -9.00
N MET A 389 -8.27 -23.43 -10.22
CA MET A 389 -8.48 -22.07 -10.74
C MET A 389 -9.55 -21.30 -9.94
N LEU A 390 -10.65 -21.95 -9.55
CA LEU A 390 -11.68 -21.35 -8.70
C LEU A 390 -11.15 -20.99 -7.31
N VAL A 391 -10.30 -21.84 -6.72
CA VAL A 391 -9.63 -21.52 -5.44
C VAL A 391 -8.75 -20.28 -5.58
N LEU A 392 -8.01 -20.13 -6.69
CA LEU A 392 -7.21 -18.93 -6.95
C LEU A 392 -8.08 -17.67 -7.04
N ILE A 393 -9.23 -17.74 -7.72
CA ILE A 393 -10.20 -16.63 -7.77
C ILE A 393 -10.71 -16.29 -6.36
N GLY A 394 -11.01 -17.30 -5.53
CA GLY A 394 -11.40 -17.10 -4.14
C GLY A 394 -10.31 -16.40 -3.32
N MET A 395 -9.06 -16.88 -3.40
CA MET A 395 -7.90 -16.26 -2.76
C MET A 395 -7.70 -14.81 -3.19
N TRP A 396 -7.93 -14.53 -4.47
CA TRP A 396 -7.83 -13.20 -5.04
C TRP A 396 -8.84 -12.22 -4.42
N PHE A 397 -10.11 -12.61 -4.28
CA PHE A 397 -11.12 -11.78 -3.59
C PHE A 397 -10.83 -11.61 -2.10
N ILE A 398 -10.38 -12.66 -1.42
CA ILE A 398 -9.99 -12.60 0.00
C ILE A 398 -8.87 -11.59 0.17
N LEU A 399 -7.83 -11.65 -0.67
CA LEU A 399 -6.68 -10.76 -0.62
C LEU A 399 -7.08 -9.30 -0.85
N GLN A 400 -7.96 -9.00 -1.81
CA GLN A 400 -8.48 -7.64 -2.02
C GLN A 400 -9.25 -7.14 -0.80
N THR A 401 -10.02 -8.01 -0.16
CA THR A 401 -10.72 -7.68 1.08
C THR A 401 -9.74 -7.39 2.21
N CYS A 402 -8.67 -8.19 2.35
CA CYS A 402 -7.61 -7.96 3.32
C CYS A 402 -6.91 -6.62 3.10
N ILE A 403 -6.56 -6.26 1.86
CA ILE A 403 -5.95 -4.96 1.53
C ILE A 403 -6.85 -3.82 1.98
N TYR A 404 -8.14 -3.86 1.63
CA TYR A 404 -9.11 -2.85 2.04
C TYR A 404 -9.21 -2.75 3.58
N LEU A 405 -9.36 -3.87 4.28
CA LEU A 405 -9.46 -3.89 5.75
C LEU A 405 -8.18 -3.35 6.39
N THR A 406 -7.00 -3.73 5.90
CA THR A 406 -5.72 -3.20 6.37
C THR A 406 -5.64 -1.69 6.15
N LEU A 407 -5.97 -1.19 4.97
CA LEU A 407 -6.00 0.26 4.71
C LEU A 407 -7.02 1.00 5.59
N LYS A 408 -8.14 0.36 5.95
CA LYS A 408 -9.17 0.96 6.81
C LYS A 408 -8.74 1.06 8.26
N TYR A 409 -8.16 0.00 8.83
CA TYR A 409 -7.91 -0.15 10.27
C TYR A 409 -6.46 0.05 10.69
N VAL A 410 -5.48 -0.09 9.79
CA VAL A 410 -4.05 0.05 10.10
C VAL A 410 -3.55 1.40 9.60
N SER A 411 -2.93 2.17 10.50
CA SER A 411 -2.25 3.42 10.20
C SER A 411 -0.88 3.43 10.84
N HIS A 412 0.15 3.68 10.03
CA HIS A 412 1.54 3.80 10.49
C HIS A 412 1.98 5.25 10.70
N LEU A 413 1.06 6.21 10.62
CA LEU A 413 1.33 7.58 11.06
C LEU A 413 1.54 7.56 12.58
N LYS A 414 2.75 7.91 13.04
CA LYS A 414 2.97 8.27 14.45
C LYS A 414 2.13 9.52 14.72
N ARG A 415 1.11 9.40 15.56
CA ARG A 415 0.42 10.55 16.13
C ARG A 415 1.33 11.27 17.12
#